data_AF-A0A9W5ZYV6-F1
#
_entry.id   AF-A0A9W5ZYV6-F1
#
_cell.length_a   1.000
_cell.length_b   1.000
_cell.length_c   1.000
_cell.angle_alpha   90.00
_cell.angle_beta   90.00
_cell.angle_gamma   90.00
#
_symmetry.space_group_name_H-M   'P 1'
#
loop_
_entity.id
_entity.type
_entity.pdbx_description
1 polymer ?
#
loop_
_entity_poly.entity_id
_entity_poly.type
_entity_poly.pdbx_seq_one_letter_code
_entity_poly.pdbx_strand_id
1 'polypeptide(L)'
;MAATLDDCCCELPSTDGDSAPMSGFVAFTRLCRIAAEVHRIHGSPPVRGGSWTARWQRLRPTVNQLVGELDNWLQDLPDEIRFSANRIQTGPSLTMCFIVFILHSATIMNLYRPLVGQAPSTPTDPSSECISAARSCIQAAELIRERVPPSHHLAFCVQYLTISGILLWTMEDPQTEKPSYHLTDVYQALQSLIELECVWPCASRGRAILERLLQHPRGDASSYLPSLPVLDGLWDPFPSTDTDMAFGGL
;
A
#
# COMPACT_ATOMS: atom_id res chain seq x y z
N MET A 1 19.67 36.41 -36.85
CA MET A 1 20.40 35.63 -35.85
C MET A 1 19.67 34.32 -35.69
N ALA A 2 20.14 33.27 -36.38
CA ALA A 2 19.56 31.94 -36.30
C ALA A 2 20.28 31.18 -35.17
N ALA A 3 19.53 30.71 -34.18
CA ALA A 3 20.06 29.86 -33.13
C ALA A 3 20.45 28.51 -33.73
N THR A 4 21.74 28.18 -33.63
CA THR A 4 22.30 26.88 -34.01
C THR A 4 21.86 25.82 -33.00
N LEU A 5 21.47 24.65 -33.51
CA LEU A 5 20.94 23.49 -32.78
C LEU A 5 21.96 22.77 -31.86
N ASP A 6 23.12 23.38 -31.60
CA ASP A 6 24.21 22.76 -30.82
C ASP A 6 24.12 23.02 -29.30
N ASP A 7 23.09 23.73 -28.83
CA ASP A 7 22.91 24.01 -27.39
C ASP A 7 22.05 22.97 -26.65
N CYS A 8 21.76 21.84 -27.31
CA CYS A 8 21.06 20.72 -26.68
C CYS A 8 22.08 19.81 -26.02
N CYS A 9 22.42 20.10 -24.75
CA CYS A 9 23.18 19.23 -23.85
C CYS A 9 22.40 17.94 -23.52
N CYS A 10 22.10 17.12 -24.54
CA CYS A 10 21.74 15.73 -24.36
C CYS A 10 23.03 14.92 -24.44
N GLU A 11 23.78 14.86 -23.34
CA GLU A 11 24.83 13.85 -23.20
C GLU A 11 24.17 12.47 -23.39
N LEU A 12 24.53 11.80 -24.48
CA LEU A 12 24.14 10.41 -24.73
C LEU A 12 24.90 9.53 -23.72
N PRO A 13 24.23 8.62 -23.00
CA PRO A 13 24.90 7.77 -22.03
C PRO A 13 25.94 6.88 -22.72
N SER A 14 27.13 6.87 -22.12
CA SER A 14 28.32 6.16 -22.55
C SER A 14 28.08 4.65 -22.55
N THR A 15 28.28 3.98 -23.68
CA THR A 15 28.14 2.52 -23.81
C THR A 15 29.20 1.73 -23.04
N ASP A 16 29.13 1.71 -21.71
CA ASP A 16 29.92 0.84 -20.85
C ASP A 16 29.03 0.29 -19.73
N GLY A 17 28.42 -0.87 -19.96
CA GLY A 17 27.70 -1.64 -18.92
C GLY A 17 26.38 -1.04 -18.45
N ASP A 18 25.76 -0.17 -19.26
CA ASP A 18 24.57 0.59 -18.88
C ASP A 18 23.33 -0.29 -18.67
N SER A 19 22.88 -0.30 -17.41
CA SER A 19 21.47 -0.39 -17.00
C SER A 19 20.53 -0.03 -18.15
N ALA A 20 19.75 -1.00 -18.65
CA ALA A 20 18.80 -0.72 -19.73
C ALA A 20 17.90 0.45 -19.32
N PRO A 21 17.84 1.57 -20.06
CA PRO A 21 17.26 2.84 -19.58
C PRO A 21 15.77 2.76 -19.20
N MET A 22 15.11 1.66 -19.58
CA MET A 22 13.70 1.37 -19.30
C MET A 22 13.50 0.27 -18.24
N SER A 23 14.55 -0.23 -17.59
CA SER A 23 14.49 -1.37 -16.67
C SER A 23 13.51 -1.14 -15.52
N GLY A 24 13.56 0.04 -14.90
CA GLY A 24 12.60 0.46 -13.88
C GLY A 24 11.17 0.50 -14.39
N PHE A 25 10.94 0.97 -15.63
CA PHE A 25 9.58 1.05 -16.20
C PHE A 25 9.03 -0.34 -16.54
N VAL A 26 9.88 -1.23 -17.05
CA VAL A 26 9.51 -2.63 -17.26
C VAL A 26 9.16 -3.30 -15.93
N ALA A 27 9.94 -3.07 -14.88
CA ALA A 27 9.63 -3.58 -13.54
C ALA A 27 8.28 -3.04 -13.02
N PHE A 28 8.04 -1.74 -13.16
CA PHE A 28 6.78 -1.09 -12.79
C PHE A 28 5.58 -1.69 -13.54
N THR A 29 5.63 -1.82 -14.86
CA THR A 29 4.52 -2.38 -15.65
C THR A 29 4.22 -3.83 -15.30
N ARG A 30 5.23 -4.65 -15.01
CA ARG A 30 5.05 -6.02 -14.50
C ARG A 30 4.32 -6.02 -13.15
N LEU A 31 4.73 -5.15 -12.22
CA LEU A 31 4.08 -5.03 -10.93
C LEU A 31 2.64 -4.53 -11.04
N CYS A 32 2.35 -3.58 -11.94
CA CYS A 32 0.99 -3.14 -12.21
C CYS A 32 0.07 -4.28 -12.67
N ARG A 33 0.59 -5.26 -13.41
CA ARG A 33 -0.19 -6.43 -13.83
C ARG A 33 -0.58 -7.30 -12.64
N ILE A 34 0.36 -7.54 -11.72
CA ILE A 34 0.09 -8.28 -10.48
C ILE A 34 -0.94 -7.50 -9.65
N ALA A 35 -0.74 -6.19 -9.46
CA ALA A 35 -1.66 -5.32 -8.71
C ALA A 35 -3.08 -5.32 -9.29
N ALA A 36 -3.21 -5.30 -10.63
CA ALA A 36 -4.51 -5.38 -11.30
C ALA A 36 -5.22 -6.71 -11.03
N GLU A 37 -4.48 -7.82 -11.00
CA GLU A 37 -5.04 -9.13 -10.67
C GLU A 37 -5.48 -9.21 -9.21
N VAL A 38 -4.71 -8.62 -8.28
CA VAL A 38 -5.11 -8.43 -6.87
C VAL A 38 -6.41 -7.63 -6.76
N HIS A 39 -6.57 -6.56 -7.54
CA HIS A 39 -7.83 -5.80 -7.56
C HIS A 39 -8.99 -6.62 -8.14
N ARG A 40 -8.74 -7.44 -9.17
CA ARG A 40 -9.77 -8.26 -9.82
C ARG A 40 -10.36 -9.32 -8.89
N ILE A 41 -9.54 -9.97 -8.06
CA ILE A 41 -10.01 -11.00 -7.12
C ILE A 41 -10.93 -10.42 -6.04
N HIS A 42 -10.67 -9.18 -5.62
CA HIS A 42 -11.42 -8.52 -4.56
C HIS A 42 -12.62 -7.72 -5.07
N GLY A 43 -12.57 -7.21 -6.30
CA GLY A 43 -13.67 -6.49 -6.95
C GLY A 43 -14.84 -7.37 -7.41
N SER A 44 -14.72 -8.69 -7.30
CA SER A 44 -15.82 -9.61 -7.62
C SER A 44 -16.82 -9.66 -6.46
N PRO A 45 -18.12 -9.32 -6.67
CA PRO A 45 -19.10 -9.32 -5.61
C PRO A 45 -19.28 -10.72 -5.01
N PRO A 46 -19.52 -10.83 -3.69
CA PRO A 46 -19.77 -12.12 -3.07
C PRO A 46 -21.00 -12.77 -3.71
N VAL A 47 -20.91 -14.07 -3.98
CA VAL A 47 -22.07 -14.87 -4.41
C VAL A 47 -23.12 -14.77 -3.31
N ARG A 48 -24.35 -14.36 -3.64
CA ARG A 48 -25.44 -14.21 -2.66
C ARG A 48 -25.59 -15.50 -1.84
N GLY A 49 -25.48 -15.38 -0.52
CA GLY A 49 -25.62 -16.50 0.43
C GLY A 49 -24.36 -17.37 0.60
N GLY A 50 -23.22 -17.02 0.01
CA GLY A 50 -21.96 -17.72 0.22
C GLY A 50 -21.27 -17.31 1.52
N SER A 51 -20.88 -18.28 2.35
CA SER A 51 -20.02 -18.02 3.52
C SER A 51 -18.65 -17.50 3.06
N TRP A 52 -18.09 -16.56 3.82
CA TRP A 52 -16.74 -16.04 3.59
C TRP A 52 -15.70 -17.17 3.51
N THR A 53 -15.80 -18.18 4.37
CA THR A 53 -14.87 -19.31 4.38
C THR A 53 -14.86 -20.06 3.05
N ALA A 54 -16.02 -20.25 2.42
CA ALA A 54 -16.14 -20.86 1.10
C ALA A 54 -15.57 -19.98 -0.01
N ARG A 55 -15.77 -18.65 0.08
CA ARG A 55 -15.12 -17.68 -0.82
C ARG A 55 -13.59 -17.75 -0.69
N TRP A 56 -13.08 -17.79 0.54
CA TRP A 56 -11.66 -17.88 0.81
C TRP A 56 -11.05 -19.16 0.26
N GLN A 57 -11.65 -20.33 0.53
CA GLN A 57 -11.15 -21.61 -0.01
C GLN A 57 -11.03 -21.59 -1.55
N ARG A 58 -11.95 -20.89 -2.22
CA ARG A 58 -11.89 -20.70 -3.68
C ARG A 58 -10.77 -19.75 -4.11
N LEU A 59 -10.55 -18.66 -3.37
CA LEU A 59 -9.55 -17.64 -3.71
C LEU A 59 -8.12 -18.01 -3.29
N ARG A 60 -7.96 -18.90 -2.29
CA ARG A 60 -6.67 -19.26 -1.69
C ARG A 60 -5.61 -19.69 -2.73
N PRO A 61 -5.90 -20.55 -3.73
CA PRO A 61 -4.91 -20.91 -4.73
C PRO A 61 -4.41 -19.70 -5.53
N THR A 62 -5.30 -18.80 -5.91
CA THR A 62 -4.96 -17.58 -6.65
C THR A 62 -4.19 -16.60 -5.78
N VAL A 63 -4.54 -16.45 -4.50
CA VAL A 63 -3.77 -15.63 -3.56
C VAL A 63 -2.36 -16.18 -3.38
N ASN A 64 -2.20 -17.49 -3.17
CA ASN A 64 -0.88 -18.11 -3.06
C ASN A 64 -0.04 -17.95 -4.34
N GLN A 65 -0.68 -18.05 -5.51
CA GLN A 65 -0.02 -17.76 -6.79
C GLN A 65 0.48 -16.31 -6.85
N LEU A 66 -0.37 -15.34 -6.49
CA LEU A 66 -0.02 -13.91 -6.51
C LEU A 66 1.08 -13.57 -5.51
N VAL A 67 1.10 -14.20 -4.33
CA VAL A 67 2.23 -14.07 -3.38
C VAL A 67 3.53 -14.56 -4.05
N GLY A 68 3.51 -15.74 -4.66
CA GLY A 68 4.68 -16.25 -5.38
C GLY A 68 5.11 -15.37 -6.56
N GLU A 69 4.17 -14.77 -7.29
CA GLU A 69 4.47 -13.81 -8.37
C GLU A 69 5.10 -12.52 -7.84
N LEU A 70 4.65 -12.00 -6.68
CA LEU A 70 5.26 -10.84 -6.01
C LEU A 70 6.69 -11.15 -5.56
N ASP A 71 6.90 -12.30 -4.92
CA ASP A 71 8.21 -12.74 -4.46
C ASP A 71 9.18 -12.88 -5.65
N ASN A 72 8.74 -13.56 -6.71
CA ASN A 72 9.54 -13.71 -7.92
C ASN A 72 9.84 -12.35 -8.58
N TRP A 73 8.85 -11.47 -8.65
CA TRP A 73 9.05 -10.12 -9.18
C TRP A 73 10.12 -9.35 -8.40
N LEU A 74 10.15 -9.46 -7.07
CA LEU A 74 11.15 -8.81 -6.23
C LEU A 74 12.55 -9.40 -6.43
N GLN A 75 12.67 -10.71 -6.65
CA GLN A 75 13.96 -11.35 -6.94
C GLN A 75 14.48 -11.03 -8.35
N ASP A 76 13.58 -10.89 -9.32
CA ASP A 76 13.91 -10.54 -10.71
C ASP A 76 14.16 -9.03 -10.90
N LEU A 77 13.98 -8.21 -9.86
CA LEU A 77 14.18 -6.77 -9.92
C LEU A 77 15.66 -6.44 -10.14
N PRO A 78 16.02 -5.66 -11.18
CA PRO A 78 17.42 -5.30 -11.44
C PRO A 78 18.06 -4.58 -10.24
N ASP A 79 19.29 -4.95 -9.90
CA ASP A 79 20.04 -4.40 -8.74
C ASP A 79 20.18 -2.88 -8.78
N GLU A 80 20.31 -2.31 -9.98
CA GLU A 80 20.33 -0.87 -10.24
C GLU A 80 19.07 -0.14 -9.77
N ILE A 81 17.92 -0.83 -9.73
CA ILE A 81 16.66 -0.34 -9.19
C ILE A 81 16.52 -0.77 -7.74
N ARG A 82 16.63 -2.07 -7.45
CA ARG A 82 16.41 -2.68 -6.12
C ARG A 82 17.23 -2.02 -5.02
N PHE A 83 18.48 -1.68 -5.31
CA PHE A 83 19.41 -1.10 -4.33
C PHE A 83 19.69 0.39 -4.58
N SER A 84 18.91 1.05 -5.44
CA SER A 84 19.15 2.45 -5.79
C SER A 84 19.07 3.39 -4.59
N ALA A 85 18.19 3.10 -3.62
CA ALA A 85 18.02 3.89 -2.40
C ALA A 85 19.29 3.94 -1.52
N ASN A 86 20.19 2.97 -1.66
CA ASN A 86 21.45 2.91 -0.92
C ASN A 86 22.56 3.75 -1.58
N ARG A 87 22.32 4.26 -2.79
CA ARG A 87 23.29 5.05 -3.55
C ARG A 87 23.09 6.55 -3.26
N ILE A 88 24.18 7.30 -3.30
CA ILE A 88 24.15 8.76 -3.06
C ILE A 88 23.54 9.50 -4.27
N GLN A 89 23.67 8.94 -5.47
CA GLN A 89 23.27 9.57 -6.72
C GLN A 89 21.74 9.62 -6.86
N THR A 90 21.23 10.81 -7.15
CA THR A 90 19.84 11.01 -7.57
C THR A 90 19.72 10.76 -9.06
N GLY A 91 18.57 10.22 -9.49
CA GLY A 91 18.35 9.92 -10.90
C GLY A 91 17.10 9.07 -11.15
N PRO A 92 16.83 8.72 -12.41
CA PRO A 92 15.64 7.96 -12.80
C PRO A 92 15.52 6.62 -12.07
N SER A 93 16.63 5.88 -11.88
CA SER A 93 16.63 4.60 -11.18
C SER A 93 16.20 4.71 -9.72
N LEU A 94 16.58 5.80 -9.03
CA LEU A 94 16.17 6.08 -7.66
C LEU A 94 14.67 6.40 -7.58
N THR A 95 14.17 7.24 -8.49
CA THR A 95 12.73 7.52 -8.59
C THR A 95 11.94 6.24 -8.85
N MET A 96 12.39 5.41 -9.79
CA MET A 96 11.73 4.14 -10.10
C MET A 96 11.79 3.16 -8.93
N CYS A 97 12.91 3.10 -8.20
CA CYS A 97 13.04 2.35 -6.95
C CYS A 97 11.90 2.70 -5.98
N PHE A 98 11.73 3.99 -5.65
CA PHE A 98 10.65 4.41 -4.76
C PHE A 98 9.26 4.06 -5.31
N ILE A 99 8.99 4.35 -6.58
CA ILE A 99 7.68 4.06 -7.20
C ILE A 99 7.34 2.58 -7.09
N VAL A 100 8.27 1.68 -7.44
CA VAL A 100 7.99 0.24 -7.41
C VAL A 100 7.88 -0.31 -5.99
N PHE A 101 8.66 0.19 -5.03
CA PHE A 101 8.57 -0.27 -3.62
C PHE A 101 7.26 0.19 -2.94
N ILE A 102 6.79 1.40 -3.23
CA ILE A 102 5.47 1.86 -2.76
C ILE A 102 4.38 1.00 -3.37
N LEU A 103 4.41 0.79 -4.69
CA LEU A 103 3.39 -0.02 -5.36
C LEU A 103 3.42 -1.47 -4.86
N HIS A 104 4.60 -2.00 -4.55
CA HIS A 104 4.76 -3.35 -4.01
C HIS A 104 4.09 -3.46 -2.64
N SER A 105 4.42 -2.54 -1.73
CA SER A 105 3.81 -2.46 -0.40
C SER A 105 2.28 -2.27 -0.50
N ALA A 106 1.83 -1.43 -1.42
CA ALA A 106 0.41 -1.25 -1.69
C ALA A 106 -0.28 -2.50 -2.23
N THR A 107 0.42 -3.29 -3.05
CA THR A 107 -0.11 -4.53 -3.59
C THR A 107 -0.26 -5.58 -2.49
N ILE A 108 0.71 -5.67 -1.57
CA ILE A 108 0.62 -6.52 -0.37
C ILE A 108 -0.56 -6.09 0.51
N MET A 109 -0.70 -4.79 0.80
CA MET A 109 -1.85 -4.29 1.57
C MET A 109 -3.18 -4.68 0.92
N ASN A 110 -3.32 -4.49 -0.39
CA ASN A 110 -4.57 -4.84 -1.09
C ASN A 110 -4.80 -6.36 -1.17
N LEU A 111 -3.73 -7.17 -1.20
CA LEU A 111 -3.83 -8.62 -1.25
C LEU A 111 -4.36 -9.18 0.08
N TYR A 112 -3.76 -8.76 1.19
CA TYR A 112 -4.02 -9.32 2.51
C TYR A 112 -5.13 -8.61 3.29
N ARG A 113 -5.47 -7.35 2.98
CA ARG A 113 -6.45 -6.57 3.75
C ARG A 113 -7.79 -7.30 3.94
N PRO A 114 -8.38 -7.96 2.94
CA PRO A 114 -9.65 -8.69 3.14
C PRO A 114 -9.53 -9.91 4.05
N LEU A 115 -8.30 -10.34 4.35
CA LEU A 115 -7.97 -11.48 5.19
C LEU A 115 -7.66 -11.09 6.65
N VAL A 116 -7.62 -9.80 6.97
CA VAL A 116 -7.32 -9.30 8.32
C VAL A 116 -8.43 -9.70 9.28
N GLY A 117 -8.06 -10.17 10.48
CA GLY A 117 -8.99 -10.66 11.51
C GLY A 117 -9.72 -11.97 11.15
N GLN A 118 -9.43 -12.53 9.97
CA GLN A 118 -9.80 -13.89 9.63
C GLN A 118 -8.75 -14.82 10.26
N ALA A 119 -9.13 -16.06 10.56
CA ALA A 119 -8.16 -17.12 10.91
C ALA A 119 -7.91 -18.04 9.70
N PRO A 120 -7.33 -17.57 8.58
CA PRO A 120 -7.03 -18.44 7.48
C PRO A 120 -5.87 -19.34 7.87
N SER A 121 -5.90 -20.60 7.44
CA SER A 121 -4.74 -21.51 7.51
C SER A 121 -3.70 -21.08 6.45
N THR A 122 -3.14 -19.88 6.57
CA THR A 122 -2.04 -19.38 5.75
C THR A 122 -0.71 -19.57 6.48
N PRO A 123 0.40 -19.77 5.75
CA PRO A 123 1.72 -19.89 6.36
C PRO A 123 2.17 -18.59 7.05
N THR A 124 1.62 -17.45 6.64
CA THR A 124 1.91 -16.12 7.17
C THR A 124 0.63 -15.47 7.71
N ASP A 125 0.75 -14.69 8.79
CA ASP A 125 -0.36 -13.91 9.34
C ASP A 125 -0.67 -12.69 8.43
N PRO A 126 -1.88 -12.62 7.82
CA PRO A 126 -2.26 -11.51 6.96
C PRO A 126 -2.22 -10.14 7.63
N SER A 127 -2.46 -10.10 8.95
CA SER A 127 -2.45 -8.86 9.72
C SER A 127 -1.02 -8.32 9.80
N SER A 128 -0.07 -9.18 10.17
CA SER A 128 1.37 -8.87 10.19
C SER A 128 1.88 -8.35 8.83
N GLU A 129 1.52 -9.00 7.72
CA GLU A 129 1.91 -8.58 6.37
C GLU A 129 1.36 -7.20 5.99
N CYS A 130 0.09 -6.94 6.27
CA CYS A 130 -0.51 -5.63 6.05
C CYS A 130 0.15 -4.53 6.89
N ILE A 131 0.43 -4.81 8.16
CA ILE A 131 1.08 -3.86 9.08
C ILE A 131 2.48 -3.53 8.57
N SER A 132 3.26 -4.56 8.20
CA SER A 132 4.61 -4.41 7.68
C SER A 132 4.63 -3.57 6.40
N ALA A 133 3.72 -3.85 5.47
CA ALA A 133 3.58 -3.11 4.23
C ALA A 133 3.15 -1.65 4.44
N ALA A 134 2.19 -1.40 5.34
CA ALA A 134 1.75 -0.04 5.67
C ALA A 134 2.89 0.80 6.29
N ARG A 135 3.66 0.22 7.22
CA ARG A 135 4.84 0.87 7.79
C ARG A 135 5.90 1.18 6.73
N SER A 136 6.13 0.25 5.81
CA SER A 136 7.08 0.45 4.71
C SER A 136 6.68 1.63 3.82
N CYS A 137 5.38 1.79 3.53
CA CYS A 137 4.86 2.96 2.82
C CYS A 137 5.07 4.27 3.59
N ILE A 138 4.81 4.27 4.90
CA ILE A 138 4.97 5.47 5.75
C ILE A 138 6.44 5.90 5.81
N GLN A 139 7.36 4.96 6.05
CA GLN A 139 8.80 5.24 6.07
C GLN A 139 9.31 5.74 4.72
N ALA A 140 8.78 5.20 3.61
CA ALA A 140 9.14 5.66 2.28
C ALA A 140 8.71 7.12 2.01
N ALA A 141 7.63 7.60 2.63
CA ALA A 141 7.09 8.95 2.40
C ALA A 141 8.11 10.06 2.67
N GLU A 142 8.87 9.94 3.77
CA GLU A 142 9.92 10.89 4.13
C GLU A 142 11.02 10.92 3.06
N LEU A 143 11.48 9.74 2.61
CA LEU A 143 12.53 9.60 1.61
C LEU A 143 12.10 10.13 0.23
N ILE A 144 10.85 9.92 -0.16
CA ILE A 144 10.29 10.40 -1.43
C ILE A 144 10.29 11.92 -1.47
N ARG A 145 9.89 12.57 -0.36
CA ARG A 145 9.87 14.03 -0.29
C ARG A 145 11.28 14.61 -0.53
N GLU A 146 12.31 13.97 0.00
CA GLU A 146 13.69 14.45 -0.09
C GLU A 146 14.39 14.08 -1.40
N ARG A 147 14.08 12.90 -1.96
CA ARG A 147 14.89 12.28 -3.02
C ARG A 147 14.18 12.17 -4.36
N VAL A 148 12.87 12.38 -4.42
CA VAL A 148 12.06 12.23 -5.63
C VAL A 148 11.50 13.57 -6.07
N PRO A 149 11.59 13.95 -7.36
CA PRO A 149 11.02 15.19 -7.86
C PRO A 149 9.51 15.30 -7.59
N PRO A 150 8.98 16.48 -7.22
CA PRO A 150 7.55 16.71 -6.99
C PRO A 150 6.60 16.21 -8.07
N SER A 151 7.02 16.27 -9.34
CA SER A 151 6.23 15.77 -10.47
C SER A 151 5.94 14.26 -10.39
N HIS A 152 6.75 13.51 -9.64
CA HIS A 152 6.63 12.07 -9.43
C HIS A 152 6.06 11.71 -8.06
N HIS A 153 5.75 12.70 -7.20
CA HIS A 153 5.04 12.42 -5.94
C HIS A 153 3.71 11.71 -6.22
N LEU A 154 3.10 11.93 -7.40
CA LEU A 154 1.97 11.19 -7.98
C LEU A 154 0.77 11.01 -7.03
N ALA A 155 -0.35 10.52 -7.56
CA ALA A 155 -1.46 10.09 -6.71
C ALA A 155 -1.06 8.89 -5.81
N PHE A 156 -0.07 8.09 -6.23
CA PHE A 156 0.31 6.84 -5.57
C PHE A 156 0.88 7.04 -4.15
N CYS A 157 1.81 7.99 -3.94
CA CYS A 157 2.38 8.18 -2.61
C CYS A 157 1.31 8.65 -1.61
N VAL A 158 0.54 9.67 -1.99
CA VAL A 158 -0.51 10.25 -1.13
C VAL A 158 -1.64 9.25 -0.87
N GLN A 159 -2.11 8.55 -1.91
CA GLN A 159 -3.18 7.56 -1.77
C GLN A 159 -2.76 6.40 -0.87
N TYR A 160 -1.58 5.81 -1.12
CA TYR A 160 -1.14 4.65 -0.33
C TYR A 160 -0.67 5.03 1.07
N LEU A 161 -0.15 6.24 1.27
CA LEU A 161 0.10 6.78 2.61
C LEU A 161 -1.21 6.96 3.40
N THR A 162 -2.25 7.50 2.77
CA THR A 162 -3.58 7.62 3.39
C THR A 162 -4.14 6.24 3.74
N ILE A 163 -4.09 5.29 2.81
CA ILE A 163 -4.58 3.92 3.04
C ILE A 163 -3.78 3.24 4.15
N SER A 164 -2.46 3.44 4.22
CA SER A 164 -1.59 2.90 5.27
C SER A 164 -2.02 3.39 6.66
N GLY A 165 -2.25 4.71 6.80
CA GLY A 165 -2.76 5.29 8.04
C GLY A 165 -4.13 4.74 8.43
N ILE A 166 -5.05 4.62 7.48
CA ILE A 166 -6.39 4.04 7.72
C ILE A 166 -6.29 2.57 8.14
N LEU A 167 -5.44 1.78 7.49
CA LEU A 167 -5.27 0.37 7.77
C LEU A 167 -4.68 0.14 9.17
N LEU A 168 -3.63 0.87 9.54
CA LEU A 168 -3.07 0.78 10.89
C LEU A 168 -4.06 1.27 11.94
N TRP A 169 -4.77 2.37 11.64
CA TRP A 169 -5.82 2.88 12.51
C TRP A 169 -6.99 1.92 12.64
N THR A 170 -7.23 0.97 11.72
CA THR A 170 -8.28 -0.07 11.84
C THR A 170 -7.79 -1.35 12.52
N MET A 171 -6.48 -1.52 12.69
CA MET A 171 -5.86 -2.69 13.35
C MET A 171 -5.51 -2.48 14.83
N GLU A 172 -5.46 -1.23 15.33
CA GLU A 172 -5.42 -0.93 16.78
C GLU A 172 -6.44 -1.76 17.57
N ASP A 173 -6.17 -2.09 18.83
CA ASP A 173 -7.18 -2.69 19.71
C ASP A 173 -7.86 -1.58 20.54
N PRO A 174 -9.19 -1.40 20.46
CA PRO A 174 -9.89 -0.37 21.23
C PRO A 174 -9.85 -0.60 22.76
N GLN A 175 -9.46 -1.79 23.24
CA GLN A 175 -9.41 -2.14 24.66
C GLN A 175 -8.02 -1.93 25.29
N THR A 176 -7.00 -1.56 24.50
CA THR A 176 -5.65 -1.37 25.03
C THR A 176 -5.48 0.05 25.56
N GLU A 177 -5.28 0.21 26.88
CA GLU A 177 -5.09 1.52 27.54
C GLU A 177 -3.78 2.23 27.20
N LYS A 178 -2.80 1.51 26.62
CA LYS A 178 -1.54 2.11 26.15
C LYS A 178 -1.65 2.46 24.67
N PRO A 179 -1.18 3.64 24.24
CA PRO A 179 -1.11 3.96 22.82
C PRO A 179 -0.23 2.90 22.15
N SER A 180 -0.79 2.14 21.21
CA SER A 180 -0.01 1.09 20.58
C SER A 180 1.00 1.71 19.60
N TYR A 181 1.98 0.89 19.20
CA TYR A 181 2.92 1.25 18.15
C TYR A 181 2.22 1.65 16.84
N HIS A 182 1.06 1.07 16.51
CA HIS A 182 0.34 1.42 15.29
C HIS A 182 -0.19 2.86 15.33
N LEU A 183 -0.67 3.35 16.48
CA LEU A 183 -1.15 4.72 16.59
C LEU A 183 -0.02 5.74 16.34
N THR A 184 1.20 5.43 16.79
CA THR A 184 2.39 6.24 16.48
C THR A 184 2.65 6.32 14.98
N ASP A 185 2.58 5.18 14.29
CA ASP A 185 2.73 5.11 12.83
C ASP A 185 1.59 5.89 12.10
N VAL A 186 0.37 5.87 12.63
CA VAL A 186 -0.76 6.66 12.08
C VAL A 186 -0.49 8.16 12.19
N TYR A 187 0.04 8.63 13.33
CA TYR A 187 0.46 10.03 13.47
C TYR A 187 1.61 10.38 12.52
N GLN A 188 2.56 9.47 12.29
CA GLN A 188 3.63 9.68 11.30
C GLN A 188 3.07 9.79 9.87
N ALA A 189 2.08 8.96 9.54
CA ALA A 189 1.37 9.04 8.25
C ALA A 189 0.66 10.40 8.09
N LEU A 190 -0.02 10.86 9.14
CA LEU A 190 -0.69 12.16 9.16
C LEU A 190 0.32 13.31 8.98
N GLN A 191 1.42 13.28 9.71
CA GLN A 191 2.47 14.30 9.63
C GLN A 191 3.09 14.35 8.23
N SER A 192 3.36 13.18 7.64
CA SER A 192 3.85 13.08 6.26
C SER A 192 2.86 13.69 5.25
N LEU A 193 1.55 13.51 5.44
CA LEU A 193 0.51 14.14 4.60
C LEU A 193 0.46 15.66 4.75
N ILE A 194 0.62 16.19 5.97
CA ILE A 194 0.73 17.64 6.22
C ILE A 194 1.91 18.22 5.45
N GLU A 195 3.06 17.56 5.55
CA GLU A 195 4.30 18.03 4.91
C GLU A 195 4.24 17.95 3.38
N LEU A 196 3.56 16.93 2.84
CA LEU A 196 3.34 16.80 1.41
C LEU A 196 2.34 17.83 0.86
N GLU A 197 1.41 18.35 1.66
CA GLU A 197 0.37 19.30 1.20
C GLU A 197 0.96 20.59 0.62
N CYS A 198 2.12 21.04 1.10
CA CYS A 198 2.83 22.20 0.57
C CYS A 198 3.25 22.04 -0.90
N VAL A 199 3.53 20.81 -1.32
CA VAL A 199 3.99 20.47 -2.68
C VAL A 199 2.86 19.89 -3.51
N TRP A 200 1.93 19.17 -2.87
CA TRP A 200 0.82 18.48 -3.50
C TRP A 200 -0.49 18.71 -2.73
N PRO A 201 -1.29 19.71 -3.11
CA PRO A 201 -2.51 20.09 -2.38
C PRO A 201 -3.55 18.98 -2.22
N CYS A 202 -3.54 17.94 -3.05
CA CYS A 202 -4.47 16.82 -2.90
C CYS A 202 -4.19 15.97 -1.65
N ALA A 203 -3.04 16.12 -0.98
CA ALA A 203 -2.76 15.50 0.31
C ALA A 203 -3.72 15.97 1.41
N SER A 204 -4.28 17.18 1.28
CA SER A 204 -5.29 17.74 2.20
C SER A 204 -6.47 16.81 2.44
N ARG A 205 -6.93 16.07 1.42
CA ARG A 205 -8.05 15.13 1.55
C ARG A 205 -7.67 13.92 2.40
N GLY A 206 -6.48 13.36 2.16
CA GLY A 206 -5.96 12.23 2.96
C GLY A 206 -5.74 12.64 4.41
N ARG A 207 -5.15 13.82 4.63
CA ARG A 207 -4.98 14.44 5.94
C ARG A 207 -6.32 14.59 6.67
N ALA A 208 -7.31 15.22 6.04
CA ALA A 208 -8.62 15.43 6.64
C ALA A 208 -9.34 14.12 6.99
N ILE A 209 -9.13 13.04 6.22
CA ILE A 209 -9.67 11.71 6.54
C ILE A 209 -9.02 11.17 7.82
N LEU A 210 -7.68 11.19 7.92
CA LEU A 210 -6.99 10.69 9.11
C LEU A 210 -7.27 11.53 10.35
N GLU A 211 -7.33 12.86 10.23
CA GLU A 211 -7.70 13.76 11.35
C GLU A 211 -9.08 13.41 11.91
N ARG A 212 -10.07 13.19 11.04
CA ARG A 212 -11.42 12.79 11.46
C ARG A 212 -11.41 11.45 12.17
N LEU A 213 -10.67 10.47 11.66
CA LEU A 213 -10.55 9.15 12.28
C LEU A 213 -9.90 9.23 13.66
N LEU A 214 -8.87 10.05 13.82
CA LEU A 214 -8.19 10.25 15.11
C LEU A 214 -9.06 11.02 16.13
N GLN A 215 -10.02 11.82 15.67
CA GLN A 215 -10.95 12.57 16.53
C GLN A 215 -12.16 11.76 17.02
N HIS A 216 -12.53 10.67 16.34
CA HIS A 216 -13.76 9.93 16.63
C HIS A 216 -13.48 8.49 17.12
N PRO A 217 -14.18 8.02 18.16
CA PRO A 217 -14.12 6.62 18.58
C PRO A 217 -14.52 5.67 17.45
N ARG A 218 -13.87 4.50 17.37
CA ARG A 218 -14.01 3.58 16.23
C ARG A 218 -15.41 3.04 15.95
N GLY A 219 -16.27 2.92 16.97
CA GLY A 219 -17.62 2.38 16.83
C GLY A 219 -18.51 3.16 15.84
N ASP A 220 -18.06 4.36 15.48
CA ASP A 220 -18.81 5.38 14.76
C ASP A 220 -18.27 5.63 13.35
N ALA A 221 -17.07 5.12 13.03
CA ALA A 221 -16.26 5.49 11.86
C ALA A 221 -16.92 5.28 10.49
N SER A 222 -17.71 4.21 10.34
CA SER A 222 -18.45 3.92 9.10
C SER A 222 -19.49 4.98 8.76
N SER A 223 -19.93 5.79 9.74
CA SER A 223 -20.93 6.84 9.53
C SER A 223 -20.32 8.19 9.12
N TYR A 224 -19.02 8.40 9.35
CA TYR A 224 -18.33 9.69 9.15
C TYR A 224 -17.41 9.73 7.93
N LEU A 225 -17.10 8.57 7.34
CA LEU A 225 -16.28 8.50 6.14
C LEU A 225 -17.16 8.42 4.89
N PRO A 226 -16.85 9.18 3.82
CA PRO A 226 -17.50 8.97 2.53
C PRO A 226 -17.25 7.52 2.08
N SER A 227 -18.24 6.89 1.45
CA SER A 227 -18.05 5.60 0.80
C SER A 227 -16.89 5.71 -0.18
N LEU A 228 -15.78 5.09 0.18
CA LEU A 228 -14.59 5.02 -0.64
C LEU A 228 -14.58 3.59 -1.18
N PRO A 229 -14.82 3.37 -2.49
CA PRO A 229 -14.84 2.03 -3.08
C PRO A 229 -13.54 1.26 -2.83
N VAL A 230 -12.43 1.97 -2.69
CA VAL A 230 -11.12 1.39 -2.32
C VAL A 230 -11.08 0.92 -0.86
N LEU A 231 -11.96 1.42 0.01
CA LEU A 231 -12.11 1.05 1.42
C LEU A 231 -13.36 0.20 1.69
N ASP A 232 -14.15 -0.14 0.68
CA ASP A 232 -15.28 -1.07 0.84
C ASP A 232 -14.75 -2.40 1.39
N GLY A 233 -15.42 -2.95 2.41
CA GLY A 233 -14.99 -4.14 3.15
C GLY A 233 -13.91 -3.94 4.22
N LEU A 234 -13.40 -2.71 4.45
CA LEU A 234 -12.59 -2.42 5.67
C LEU A 234 -13.50 -2.31 6.92
N TRP A 235 -14.74 -1.88 6.68
CA TRP A 235 -15.70 -1.47 7.71
C TRP A 235 -16.72 -2.54 8.06
N ASP A 236 -16.70 -3.67 7.34
CA ASP A 236 -17.59 -4.78 7.69
C ASP A 236 -17.20 -5.22 9.11
N PRO A 237 -18.14 -5.19 10.07
CA PRO A 237 -17.82 -5.57 11.43
C PRO A 237 -17.21 -6.97 11.41
N PHE A 238 -16.06 -7.11 12.06
CA PHE A 238 -15.49 -8.42 12.36
C PHE A 238 -16.64 -9.26 12.92
N PRO A 239 -16.91 -10.47 12.39
CA PRO A 239 -17.85 -11.34 13.04
C PRO A 239 -17.30 -11.53 14.45
N SER A 240 -18.00 -10.97 15.44
CA SER A 240 -17.85 -11.40 16.81
C SER A 240 -17.92 -12.92 16.74
N THR A 241 -16.94 -13.58 17.35
CA THR A 241 -17.12 -14.97 17.73
C THR A 241 -18.27 -15.00 18.73
N ASP A 242 -19.50 -14.95 18.22
CA ASP A 242 -20.65 -15.48 18.92
C ASP A 242 -20.43 -16.99 18.92
N THR A 243 -19.59 -17.42 19.87
CA THR A 243 -19.80 -18.69 20.53
C THR A 243 -21.18 -18.60 21.17
N ASP A 244 -22.21 -18.90 20.38
CA ASP A 244 -23.44 -19.47 20.89
C ASP A 244 -23.03 -20.77 21.60
N MET A 245 -22.68 -20.63 22.88
CA MET A 245 -22.77 -21.73 23.82
C MET A 245 -24.26 -22.06 23.94
N ALA A 246 -24.72 -22.92 23.03
CA ALA A 246 -25.93 -23.68 23.19
C ALA A 246 -25.76 -24.63 24.40
N PHE A 247 -25.94 -24.11 25.61
CA PHE A 247 -26.36 -24.94 26.73
C PHE A 247 -27.87 -25.11 26.65
N GLY A 248 -28.26 -26.17 25.93
CA GLY A 248 -29.62 -26.70 25.94
C GLY A 248 -29.58 -28.20 26.17
N GLY A 249 -30.02 -28.64 27.36
CA GLY A 249 -30.60 -29.96 27.59
C GLY A 249 -29.69 -31.03 28.18
N LEU A 250 -29.69 -31.13 29.51
CA LEU A 250 -30.25 -32.26 30.27
C LEU A 250 -30.51 -31.85 31.72
#